data_AF-A0A0R3W3V1-F1
#
_entry.id   AF-A0A0R3W3V1-F1
#
_cell.length_a   1.000
_cell.length_b   1.000
_cell.length_c   1.000
_cell.angle_alpha   90.00
_cell.angle_beta   90.00
_cell.angle_gamma   90.00
#
_symmetry.space_group_name_H-M   'P 1'
#
loop_
_entity.id
_entity.type
_entity.pdbx_description
1 polymer ?
#
loop_
_entity_poly.entity_id
_entity_poly.type
_entity_poly.pdbx_seq_one_letter_code
_entity_poly.pdbx_strand_id
1 'polypeptide(L)'
;MSLTPSEMKARSVVRGKLRGRGGSAIDRCLVQLKRMVPAVRGHTKIKKLELLQHVIDYIQDLELTLAEDHLRKSSVSSSSPSTQRNVLI
;
A
#
# COMPACT_ATOMS: atom_id res chain seq x y z
N MET A 1 -12.52 35.19 62.16
CA MET A 1 -12.09 35.48 60.79
C MET A 1 -11.29 34.29 60.31
N SER A 2 -11.85 33.46 59.42
CA SER A 2 -11.17 32.27 58.91
C SER A 2 -11.20 32.31 57.38
N LEU A 3 -10.05 32.57 56.77
CA LEU A 3 -9.81 32.38 55.34
C LEU A 3 -8.46 31.66 55.24
N THR A 4 -8.46 30.43 54.73
CA THR A 4 -7.23 29.72 54.33
C THR A 4 -7.25 29.47 52.83
N PRO A 5 -6.06 29.49 52.19
CA PRO A 5 -5.93 29.74 50.77
C PRO A 5 -6.19 28.47 49.93
N SER A 6 -7.10 28.65 48.98
CA SER A 6 -7.30 27.81 47.80
C SER A 6 -6.05 27.82 46.91
N GLU A 7 -5.22 26.79 47.00
CA GLU A 7 -4.19 26.47 45.99
C GLU A 7 -3.93 24.95 46.02
N MET A 8 -4.77 24.17 45.36
CA MET A 8 -4.37 22.84 44.87
C MET A 8 -4.74 22.72 43.41
N LYS A 9 -4.09 23.57 42.60
CA LYS A 9 -4.02 23.44 41.15
C LYS A 9 -3.02 22.35 40.78
N ALA A 10 -3.46 21.10 40.84
CA ALA A 10 -2.72 19.98 40.26
C ALA A 10 -3.13 19.82 38.79
N ARG A 11 -2.48 20.60 37.91
CA ARG A 11 -2.34 20.27 36.49
C ARG A 11 -1.56 18.96 36.41
N SER A 12 -2.22 17.85 36.06
CA SER A 12 -1.49 16.65 35.65
C SER A 12 -2.34 15.82 34.70
N VAL A 13 -1.65 15.18 33.75
CA VAL A 13 -2.16 14.20 32.78
C VAL A 13 -2.61 14.77 31.42
N VAL A 14 -1.70 15.50 30.76
CA VAL A 14 -1.39 15.20 29.36
C VAL A 14 -0.77 13.80 29.28
N ARG A 15 -1.60 12.76 29.29
CA ARG A 15 -1.18 11.42 28.85
C ARG A 15 -1.53 11.27 27.37
N GLY A 16 -0.81 12.03 26.54
CA GLY A 16 -0.57 11.64 25.16
C GLY A 16 0.24 10.36 25.16
N LYS A 17 -0.44 9.21 25.29
CA LYS A 17 0.16 7.89 25.17
C LYS A 17 0.43 7.62 23.69
N LEU A 18 1.45 8.30 23.15
CA LEU A 18 2.13 7.88 21.92
C LEU A 18 2.83 6.55 22.23
N ARG A 19 2.02 5.50 22.10
CA ARG A 19 2.36 4.11 22.31
C ARG A 19 3.47 3.74 21.31
N GLY A 20 4.66 3.47 21.84
CA GLY A 20 5.58 2.48 21.28
C GLY A 20 6.35 2.86 20.03
N ARG A 21 7.41 3.66 20.19
CA ARG A 21 8.63 3.54 19.38
C ARG A 21 9.29 2.20 19.74
N GLY A 22 9.21 1.20 18.86
CA GLY A 22 9.89 -0.09 19.07
C GLY A 22 9.43 -1.23 18.17
N GLY A 23 9.07 -0.95 16.91
CA GLY A 23 8.83 -2.01 15.94
C GLY A 23 10.14 -2.49 15.31
N SER A 24 10.37 -3.80 15.31
CA SER A 24 11.46 -4.44 14.55
C SER A 24 11.41 -4.00 13.08
N ALA A 25 12.53 -4.12 12.35
CA ALA A 25 12.57 -3.80 10.92
C ALA A 25 11.47 -4.53 10.13
N ILE A 26 11.14 -5.76 10.55
CA ILE A 26 10.07 -6.59 10.00
C ILE A 26 8.69 -5.98 10.26
N ASP A 27 8.39 -5.46 11.45
CA ASP A 27 7.12 -4.79 11.72
C ASP A 27 6.94 -3.53 10.86
N ARG A 28 8.03 -2.79 10.63
CA ARG A 28 8.01 -1.66 9.69
C ARG A 28 7.73 -2.10 8.26
N CYS A 29 8.35 -3.21 7.82
CA CYS A 29 8.08 -3.82 6.52
C CYS A 29 6.61 -4.25 6.40
N LEU A 30 6.05 -4.93 7.41
CA LEU A 30 4.64 -5.36 7.42
C LEU A 30 3.67 -4.17 7.38
N VAL A 31 3.96 -3.08 8.08
CA VAL A 31 3.16 -1.84 8.01
C VAL A 31 3.24 -1.23 6.61
N GLN A 32 4.42 -1.22 5.99
CA GLN A 32 4.58 -0.71 4.64
C GLN A 32 3.84 -1.58 3.61
N LEU A 33 3.92 -2.91 3.73
CA LEU A 33 3.18 -3.85 2.89
C LEU A 33 1.68 -3.60 2.97
N LYS A 34 1.14 -3.37 4.17
CA LYS A 34 -0.29 -3.02 4.36
C LYS A 34 -0.71 -1.74 3.63
N ARG A 35 0.21 -0.78 3.47
CA ARG A 35 -0.06 0.46 2.73
C ARG A 35 0.03 0.25 1.22
N MET A 36 0.85 -0.68 0.74
CA MET A 36 1.04 -0.92 -0.68
C MET A 36 -0.06 -1.79 -1.28
N VAL A 37 -0.44 -2.87 -0.60
CA VAL A 37 -1.40 -3.87 -1.10
C VAL A 37 -2.84 -3.35 -0.99
N PRO A 38 -3.57 -3.16 -2.12
CA PRO A 38 -4.92 -2.58 -2.13
C PRO A 38 -5.92 -3.33 -1.26
N ALA A 39 -5.87 -4.67 -1.29
CA ALA A 39 -6.82 -5.54 -0.58
C ALA A 39 -6.78 -5.40 0.95
N VAL A 40 -5.68 -4.92 1.52
CA VAL A 40 -5.48 -4.84 2.98
C VAL A 40 -5.42 -3.39 3.49
N ARG A 41 -5.51 -2.40 2.59
CA ARG A 41 -5.54 -0.98 2.95
C ARG A 41 -6.79 -0.71 3.79
N GLY A 42 -6.58 -0.36 5.06
CA GLY A 42 -7.67 -0.03 6.00
C GLY A 42 -8.04 -1.13 6.99
N HIS A 43 -7.49 -2.35 6.85
CA HIS A 43 -7.71 -3.40 7.84
C HIS A 43 -6.89 -3.14 9.12
N THR A 44 -7.60 -2.88 10.22
CA THR A 44 -6.98 -2.57 11.53
C THR A 44 -6.29 -3.76 12.17
N LYS A 45 -6.76 -4.99 11.89
CA LYS A 45 -6.16 -6.25 12.37
C LYS A 45 -6.23 -7.30 11.27
N ILE A 46 -5.07 -7.63 10.71
CA ILE A 46 -4.89 -8.72 9.75
C ILE A 46 -3.77 -9.62 10.27
N LYS A 47 -3.94 -10.94 10.14
CA LYS A 47 -2.92 -11.91 10.56
C LYS A 47 -1.69 -11.78 9.64
N LYS A 48 -0.50 -12.12 10.14
CA LYS A 48 0.73 -12.05 9.33
C LYS A 48 0.64 -12.92 8.07
N LEU A 49 0.02 -14.10 8.18
CA LEU A 49 -0.17 -15.02 7.06
C LEU A 49 -1.09 -14.43 5.98
N GLU A 50 -2.26 -13.91 6.38
CA GLU A 50 -3.22 -13.27 5.49
C GLU A 50 -2.58 -12.10 4.72
N LEU A 51 -1.78 -11.28 5.41
CA LEU A 51 -1.04 -10.21 4.77
C LEU A 51 -0.06 -10.74 3.71
N LEU A 52 0.66 -11.82 4.01
CA LEU A 52 1.60 -12.42 3.05
C LEU A 52 0.88 -12.99 1.83
N GLN A 53 -0.29 -13.63 2.02
CA GLN A 53 -1.12 -14.12 0.94
C GLN A 53 -1.55 -12.98 0.01
N HIS A 54 -2.12 -11.89 0.57
CA HIS A 54 -2.50 -10.74 -0.25
C HIS A 54 -1.33 -10.06 -0.95
N VAL A 55 -0.12 -10.09 -0.39
CA VAL A 55 1.09 -9.60 -1.08
C VAL A 55 1.43 -10.49 -2.28
N ILE A 56 1.36 -11.81 -2.11
CA ILE A 56 1.61 -12.79 -3.17
C ILE A 56 0.59 -12.65 -4.30
N ASP A 57 -0.70 -12.53 -3.96
CA ASP A 57 -1.76 -12.32 -4.95
C ASP A 57 -1.57 -11.00 -5.71
N TYR A 58 -1.27 -9.92 -4.98
CA TYR A 58 -1.06 -8.61 -5.61
C TYR A 58 0.16 -8.57 -6.55
N ILE A 59 1.24 -9.28 -6.23
CA ILE A 59 2.40 -9.39 -7.13
C ILE A 59 1.99 -10.14 -8.40
N GLN A 60 1.30 -11.27 -8.28
CA GLN A 60 0.85 -12.05 -9.44
C GLN A 60 -0.12 -11.26 -10.33
N ASP A 61 -1.08 -10.54 -9.75
CA ASP A 61 -2.01 -9.68 -10.49
C ASP A 61 -1.27 -8.59 -11.27
N LEU A 62 -0.24 -7.99 -10.66
CA LEU A 62 0.60 -6.99 -11.33
C LEU A 62 1.44 -7.62 -12.44
N GLU A 63 2.02 -8.78 -12.23
CA GLU A 63 2.80 -9.50 -13.24
C GLU A 63 1.94 -9.85 -14.45
N LEU A 64 0.71 -10.34 -14.25
CA LEU A 64 -0.24 -10.62 -15.33
C LEU A 64 -0.66 -9.35 -16.06
N THR A 65 -1.01 -8.29 -15.32
CA THR A 65 -1.42 -7.01 -15.92
C THR A 65 -0.31 -6.39 -16.77
N LEU A 66 0.93 -6.41 -16.26
CA LEU A 66 2.11 -5.97 -16.99
C LEU A 66 2.45 -6.92 -18.15
N ALA A 67 2.11 -8.21 -18.01
CA ALA A 67 2.30 -9.19 -19.05
C ALA A 67 1.43 -8.87 -20.28
N GLU A 68 0.15 -8.59 -20.05
CA GLU A 68 -0.79 -8.25 -21.11
C GLU A 68 -0.43 -6.91 -21.79
N ASP A 69 0.00 -5.91 -21.01
CA ASP A 69 0.37 -4.60 -21.55
C ASP A 69 1.60 -4.65 -22.48
N HIS A 70 2.61 -5.47 -22.16
CA HIS A 70 3.76 -5.63 -23.07
C HIS A 70 3.38 -6.35 -24.36
N LEU A 71 2.45 -7.31 -24.29
CA LEU A 71 2.00 -8.05 -25.46
C LEU A 71 1.18 -7.16 -26.40
N ARG A 72 0.38 -6.24 -25.83
CA ARG A 72 -0.33 -5.21 -26.61
C ARG A 72 0.63 -4.21 -27.25
N LYS A 73 1.66 -3.76 -26.53
CA LYS A 73 2.66 -2.80 -27.07
C LYS A 73 3.54 -3.38 -28.18
N SER A 74 3.86 -4.67 -28.15
CA SER A 74 4.58 -5.31 -29.27
C SER A 74 3.69 -5.47 -30.51
N SER A 75 2.39 -5.75 -30.31
CA SER A 75 1.42 -5.96 -31.40
C SER A 75 1.08 -4.68 -32.19
N VAL A 76 1.17 -3.49 -31.57
CA VAL A 76 0.88 -2.22 -32.27
C VAL A 76 2.04 -1.71 -33.12
N SER A 77 3.22 -2.34 -33.04
CA SER A 77 4.42 -1.91 -33.77
C SER A 77 4.64 -2.64 -35.11
N SER A 78 3.78 -3.63 -35.45
CA SER A 78 3.91 -4.42 -36.69
C SER A 78 2.74 -4.28 -37.67
N SER A 79 1.68 -3.54 -37.32
CA SER A 79 0.60 -3.23 -38.27
C SER A 79 0.78 -1.86 -38.90
N SER A 80 1.73 -1.78 -39.84
CA SER A 80 1.68 -0.78 -40.91
C SER A 80 0.76 -1.30 -42.03
N PRO A 81 -0.43 -0.72 -42.25
CA PRO A 81 -1.24 -1.02 -43.42
C PRO A 81 -0.72 -0.19 -44.60
N SER A 82 0.37 -0.64 -45.25
CA SER A 82 0.79 -0.03 -46.52
C SER A 82 0.35 -0.89 -47.70
N THR A 83 -0.92 -0.66 -48.07
CA THR A 83 -1.39 -0.52 -49.45
C THR A 83 -0.86 -1.53 -50.49
N GLN A 84 -1.63 -2.61 -50.62
CA GLN A 84 -2.01 -3.27 -51.87
C GLN A 84 -1.84 -2.36 -53.11
N ARG A 85 -0.86 -2.62 -53.98
CA ARG A 85 -0.84 -2.08 -55.37
C ARG A 85 -0.06 -2.99 -56.34
N ASN A 86 -0.87 -3.67 -57.15
CA ASN A 86 -0.68 -4.10 -58.55
C ASN A 86 0.24 -5.27 -58.94
N VAL A 87 -0.44 -6.28 -59.49
CA VAL A 87 -0.04 -7.21 -60.56
C VAL A 87 0.38 -6.45 -61.83
N LEU A 88 1.18 -7.13 -62.68
CA LEU A 88 1.67 -6.81 -64.04
C LEU A 88 3.06 -6.15 -64.01
N ILE A 89 4.14 -6.72 -64.57
CA ILE A 89 4.34 -7.35 -65.89
C ILE A 89 5.36 -8.49 -65.80
#